data_AF-A0A7C3G6E8-F1
#
_entry.id   AF-A0A7C3G6E8-F1
#
_cell.length_a   1.000
_cell.length_b   1.000
_cell.length_c   1.000
_cell.angle_alpha   90.00
_cell.angle_beta   90.00
_cell.angle_gamma   90.00
#
_symmetry.space_group_name_H-M   'P 1'
#
loop_
_entity.id
_entity.type
_entity.pdbx_description
1 polymer ?
#
loop_
_entity_poly.entity_id
_entity_poly.type
_entity_poly.pdbx_seq_one_letter_code
_entity_poly.pdbx_strand_id
1 'polypeptide(L)'
;MAKAIHELGYCGEDCEPCHIYHATVFGEALAPEVIKRWQEDIKKYHGVEVEPEQLKCHGCRYEGEDDFFTFKRCPIRGCCQSREIPSCKFCPDIETCPWEVHPARFS
;
A
#
# COMPACT_ATOMS: atom_id res chain seq x y z
N MET A 1 -8.91 -7.64 25.03
CA MET A 1 -9.70 -6.76 24.15
C MET A 1 -8.98 -6.72 22.80
N ALA A 2 -9.56 -7.34 21.77
CA ALA A 2 -8.95 -7.39 20.45
C ALA A 2 -9.19 -6.05 19.75
N LYS A 3 -8.13 -5.25 19.59
CA LYS A 3 -8.19 -3.98 18.87
C LYS A 3 -8.45 -4.26 17.38
N ALA A 4 -9.23 -3.39 16.76
CA ALA A 4 -9.90 -3.57 15.49
C ALA A 4 -8.97 -3.93 14.33
N ILE A 5 -9.47 -4.79 13.43
CA ILE A 5 -8.83 -5.24 12.19
C ILE A 5 -8.88 -4.12 11.11
N HIS A 6 -8.76 -2.84 11.50
CA HIS A 6 -8.93 -1.68 10.59
C HIS A 6 -7.74 -0.72 10.49
N GLU A 7 -6.64 -0.94 11.22
CA GLU A 7 -5.53 0.03 11.25
C GLU A 7 -4.41 -0.30 10.23
N LEU A 8 -4.13 -1.58 9.93
CA LEU A 8 -3.02 -1.97 9.05
C LEU A 8 -3.46 -2.51 7.69
N GLY A 9 -2.90 -1.92 6.63
CA GLY A 9 -2.98 -2.45 5.28
C GLY A 9 -2.17 -3.74 5.10
N TYR A 10 -2.45 -4.48 4.04
CA TYR A 10 -1.63 -5.64 3.63
C TYR A 10 -0.16 -5.26 3.41
N CYS A 11 0.10 -4.01 3.04
CA CYS A 11 1.45 -3.44 2.90
C CYS A 11 2.16 -3.16 4.24
N GLY A 12 1.52 -3.34 5.39
CA GLY A 12 2.13 -3.07 6.70
C GLY A 12 2.07 -1.62 7.15
N GLU A 13 1.59 -0.72 6.28
CA GLU A 13 1.36 0.69 6.59
C GLU A 13 0.03 0.89 7.32
N ASP A 14 0.04 1.87 8.22
CA ASP A 14 -1.17 2.40 8.82
C ASP A 14 -1.90 3.27 7.79
N CYS A 15 -3.18 3.00 7.57
CA CYS A 15 -3.98 3.75 6.62
C CYS A 15 -4.46 5.09 7.20
N GLU A 16 -4.49 5.26 8.52
CA GLU A 16 -4.88 6.50 9.20
C GLU A 16 -3.93 7.69 8.93
N PRO A 17 -2.58 7.52 8.86
CA PRO A 17 -1.67 8.59 8.43
C PRO A 17 -1.34 8.55 6.92
N CYS A 18 -2.01 7.72 6.13
CA CYS A 18 -1.61 7.49 4.75
C CYS A 18 -2.05 8.63 3.81
N HIS A 19 -1.08 9.44 3.35
CA HIS A 19 -1.31 10.56 2.44
C HIS A 19 -2.08 10.18 1.16
N ILE A 20 -1.77 9.03 0.53
CA ILE A 20 -2.48 8.59 -0.69
C ILE A 20 -3.94 8.21 -0.37
N TYR A 21 -4.17 7.55 0.76
CA TYR A 21 -5.52 7.21 1.21
C TYR A 21 -6.34 8.48 1.46
N HIS A 22 -5.76 9.43 2.20
CA HIS A 22 -6.39 10.71 2.49
C HIS A 22 -6.70 11.52 1.23
N ALA A 23 -5.77 11.57 0.28
CA ALA A 23 -5.99 12.25 -0.98
C ALA A 23 -7.12 11.62 -1.81
N THR A 24 -7.22 10.29 -1.77
CA THR A 24 -8.24 9.56 -2.53
C THR A 24 -9.62 9.68 -1.88
N VAL A 25 -9.71 9.47 -0.56
CA VAL A 25 -10.98 9.35 0.17
C VAL A 25 -11.53 10.70 0.63
N PHE A 26 -10.65 11.60 1.07
CA PHE A 26 -11.03 12.91 1.62
C PHE A 26 -10.73 14.08 0.66
N GLY A 27 -10.12 13.81 -0.50
CA GLY A 27 -9.78 14.83 -1.49
C GLY A 27 -8.65 15.76 -1.05
N GLU A 28 -7.82 15.33 -0.08
CA GLU A 28 -6.65 16.09 0.35
C GLU A 28 -5.61 16.20 -0.78
N ALA A 29 -4.96 17.36 -0.89
CA ALA A 29 -3.92 17.54 -1.90
C ALA A 29 -2.66 16.74 -1.51
N LEU A 30 -2.11 15.97 -2.44
CA LEU A 30 -0.79 15.35 -2.25
C LEU A 30 0.30 16.40 -2.42
N ALA A 31 1.21 16.46 -1.46
CA ALA A 31 2.40 17.28 -1.58
C ALA A 31 3.32 16.72 -2.69
N PRO A 32 4.00 17.57 -3.49
CA PRO A 32 4.85 17.13 -4.60
C PRO A 32 5.93 16.10 -4.21
N GLU A 33 6.48 16.21 -3.00
CA GLU A 33 7.46 15.27 -2.44
C GLU A 33 6.87 13.89 -2.17
N VAL A 34 5.59 13.82 -1.78
CA VAL A 34 4.86 12.56 -1.59
C VAL A 34 4.62 11.91 -2.94
N ILE A 35 4.13 12.68 -3.92
CA ILE A 35 3.92 12.20 -5.30
C ILE A 35 5.20 11.61 -5.86
N LYS A 36 6.30 12.37 -5.78
CA LYS A 36 7.61 11.97 -6.29
C LYS A 36 8.10 10.68 -5.61
N ARG A 37 8.05 10.61 -4.28
CA ARG A 37 8.46 9.41 -3.53
C ARG A 37 7.67 8.18 -3.98
N TRP A 38 6.34 8.31 -4.11
CA TRP A 38 5.50 7.20 -4.56
C TRP A 38 5.78 6.77 -6.00
N GLN A 39 6.00 7.72 -6.91
CA GLN A 39 6.41 7.41 -8.29
C GLN A 39 7.76 6.67 -8.34
N GLU A 40 8.74 7.11 -7.54
CA GLU A 40 10.05 6.46 -7.42
C GLU A 40 9.94 5.04 -6.85
N ASP A 41 9.17 4.85 -5.78
CA ASP A 41 8.94 3.54 -5.18
C ASP A 41 8.21 2.60 -6.17
N ILE A 42 7.17 3.07 -6.85
CA ILE A 42 6.44 2.25 -7.83
C ILE A 42 7.34 1.89 -9.01
N LYS A 43 8.13 2.83 -9.53
CA LYS A 43 9.11 2.55 -10.58
C LYS A 43 10.16 1.55 -10.12
N LYS A 44 10.68 1.71 -8.91
CA LYS A 44 11.71 0.82 -8.34
C LYS A 44 11.18 -0.61 -8.12
N TYR A 45 9.99 -0.75 -7.55
CA TYR A 45 9.48 -2.04 -7.09
C TYR A 45 8.57 -2.76 -8.08
N HIS A 46 7.93 -2.01 -8.95
CA HIS A 46 7.00 -2.57 -9.94
C HIS A 46 7.51 -2.39 -11.38
N GLY A 47 8.55 -1.59 -11.60
CA GLY A 47 9.07 -1.31 -12.95
C GLY A 47 8.09 -0.50 -13.80
N VAL A 48 7.13 0.17 -13.15
CA VAL A 48 6.05 0.91 -13.81
C VAL A 48 6.21 2.39 -13.51
N GLU A 49 6.08 3.22 -14.54
CA GLU A 49 5.93 4.67 -14.36
C GLU A 49 4.45 5.01 -14.24
N VAL A 50 4.11 5.88 -13.30
CA VAL A 50 2.73 6.29 -13.02
C VAL A 50 2.64 7.81 -12.96
N GLU A 51 1.59 8.38 -13.53
CA GLU A 51 1.28 9.80 -13.40
C GLU A 51 0.68 10.11 -12.01
N PRO A 52 0.80 11.36 -11.52
CA PRO A 52 0.24 11.76 -10.23
C PRO A 52 -1.25 11.44 -10.08
N GLU A 53 -2.04 11.61 -11.13
CA GLU A 53 -3.48 11.33 -11.16
C GLU A 53 -3.80 9.83 -11.02
N GLN A 54 -2.81 8.97 -11.22
CA GLN A 54 -2.91 7.51 -11.05
C GLN A 54 -2.55 7.06 -9.63
N LEU A 55 -2.03 7.94 -8.76
CA LEU A 55 -1.74 7.65 -7.36
C LEU A 55 -3.03 7.68 -6.52
N LYS A 56 -3.85 6.63 -6.64
CA LYS A 56 -5.11 6.47 -5.90
C LYS A 56 -5.13 5.19 -5.09
N CYS A 57 -5.58 5.28 -3.84
CA CYS A 57 -5.73 4.14 -2.94
C CYS A 57 -6.97 4.31 -2.05
N HIS A 58 -7.98 3.46 -2.23
CA HIS A 58 -9.16 3.40 -1.34
C HIS A 58 -8.94 2.50 -0.11
N GLY A 59 -7.70 2.08 0.13
CA GLY A 59 -7.36 1.07 1.12
C GLY A 59 -7.40 -0.35 0.53
N CYS A 60 -6.40 -1.15 0.88
CA CYS A 60 -6.23 -2.50 0.31
C CYS A 60 -7.28 -3.54 0.78
N ARG A 61 -8.06 -3.20 1.81
CA ARG A 61 -9.19 -4.01 2.33
C ARG A 61 -10.55 -3.57 1.76
N TYR A 62 -10.56 -2.53 0.92
CA TYR A 62 -11.76 -2.12 0.22
C TYR A 62 -12.21 -3.23 -0.74
N GLU A 63 -13.50 -3.58 -0.66
CA GLU A 63 -14.16 -4.63 -1.46
C GLU A 63 -14.94 -4.06 -2.67
N GLY A 64 -14.88 -2.75 -2.92
CA GLY A 64 -15.54 -2.12 -4.07
C GLY A 64 -14.81 -2.30 -5.40
N GLU A 65 -15.51 -1.98 -6.49
CA GLU A 65 -15.11 -2.26 -7.88
C GLU A 65 -14.00 -1.37 -8.45
N ASP A 66 -13.37 -0.48 -7.69
CA ASP A 66 -12.39 0.46 -8.25
C ASP A 66 -11.10 -0.23 -8.74
N ASP A 67 -11.21 -0.63 -10.01
CA ASP A 67 -10.19 -0.67 -11.04
C ASP A 67 -9.55 0.72 -11.15
N PHE A 68 -8.35 0.91 -10.61
CA PHE A 68 -7.26 1.35 -11.47
C PHE A 68 -5.87 1.12 -10.87
N PHE A 69 -5.15 0.28 -11.61
CA PHE A 69 -3.72 0.22 -11.90
C PHE A 69 -2.62 0.03 -10.83
N THR A 70 -2.84 0.23 -9.53
CA THR A 70 -1.73 0.01 -8.57
C THR A 70 -1.97 -1.08 -7.55
N PHE A 71 -3.24 -1.44 -7.28
CA PHE A 71 -3.57 -2.34 -6.15
C PHE A 71 -4.31 -3.64 -6.48
N LYS A 72 -5.04 -3.78 -7.60
CA LYS A 72 -5.55 -5.10 -8.04
C LYS A 72 -4.41 -6.06 -8.43
N ARG A 73 -3.22 -5.52 -8.70
CA ARG A 73 -1.97 -6.27 -8.94
C ARG A 73 -0.92 -6.03 -7.85
N CYS A 74 -1.28 -5.45 -6.70
CA CYS A 74 -0.31 -5.29 -5.62
C CYS A 74 0.15 -6.71 -5.20
N PRO A 75 1.42 -7.07 -5.44
CA PRO A 75 1.90 -8.41 -5.14
C PRO A 75 1.83 -8.70 -3.65
N ILE A 76 1.89 -7.67 -2.80
CA ILE A 76 1.76 -7.79 -1.35
C ILE A 76 0.33 -8.17 -0.94
N ARG A 77 -0.69 -7.55 -1.55
CA ARG A 77 -2.10 -7.91 -1.32
C ARG A 77 -2.33 -9.36 -1.69
N GLY A 78 -1.92 -9.76 -2.90
CA GLY A 78 -2.03 -11.14 -3.37
C GLY A 78 -1.26 -12.14 -2.50
N CYS A 79 -0.03 -11.80 -2.09
CA CYS A 79 0.80 -12.63 -1.21
C CYS A 79 0.18 -12.80 0.18
N CYS A 80 -0.32 -11.73 0.79
CA CYS A 80 -0.98 -11.81 2.09
C CYS A 80 -2.28 -12.61 2.01
N GLN A 81 -3.07 -12.42 0.95
CA GLN A 81 -4.30 -13.18 0.72
C GLN A 81 -4.02 -14.67 0.49
N SER A 82 -3.05 -15.03 -0.34
CA SER A 82 -2.73 -16.44 -0.64
C SER A 82 -2.15 -17.19 0.55
N ARG A 83 -1.53 -16.48 1.48
CA ARG A 83 -0.93 -17.03 2.71
C ARG A 83 -1.81 -16.86 3.94
N GLU A 84 -2.99 -16.27 3.79
CA GLU A 84 -3.92 -15.96 4.88
C GLU A 84 -3.28 -15.13 6.01
N ILE A 85 -2.33 -14.26 5.66
CA ILE A 85 -1.64 -13.36 6.61
C ILE A 85 -2.37 -12.02 6.63
N PRO A 86 -2.67 -11.46 7.81
CA PRO A 86 -3.43 -10.22 7.91
C PRO A 86 -2.69 -8.99 7.37
N SER A 87 -1.35 -8.96 7.39
CA SER A 87 -0.52 -7.89 6.85
C SER A 87 0.92 -8.38 6.68
N CYS A 88 1.68 -7.85 5.71
CA CYS A 88 3.08 -8.23 5.52
C CYS A 88 3.92 -7.98 6.78
N LYS A 89 3.52 -7.02 7.64
CA LYS A 89 4.14 -6.77 8.96
C LYS A 89 4.15 -8.01 9.87
N PHE A 90 3.21 -8.94 9.67
CA PHE A 90 3.11 -10.21 10.40
C PHE A 90 3.68 -11.39 9.61
N CYS A 91 4.36 -11.16 8.49
CA CYS A 91 4.97 -12.21 7.71
C CYS A 91 6.15 -12.81 8.48
N PRO A 92 6.19 -14.13 8.73
CA PRO A 92 7.33 -14.76 9.41
C PRO A 92 8.62 -14.68 8.58
N ASP A 93 8.51 -14.58 7.26
CA ASP A 93 9.64 -14.48 6.33
C ASP A 93 9.95 -13.02 5.95
N ILE A 94 9.46 -12.05 6.73
CA ILE A 94 9.68 -10.62 6.49
C ILE A 94 11.17 -10.32 6.29
N GLU A 95 12.05 -10.88 7.13
CA GLU A 95 13.49 -10.64 7.10
C GLU A 95 14.18 -11.15 5.83
N THR A 96 13.62 -12.21 5.23
CA THR A 96 14.17 -12.89 4.03
C THR A 96 13.30 -12.69 2.80
N CYS A 97 12.32 -11.79 2.87
CA CYS A 97 11.35 -11.58 1.81
C CYS A 97 12.07 -11.07 0.55
N PRO A 98 11.91 -11.74 -0.62
CA PRO A 98 12.59 -11.36 -1.85
C PRO A 98 12.06 -10.05 -2.44
N TRP A 99 10.90 -9.59 -1.96
CA TRP A 99 10.35 -8.31 -2.36
C TRP A 99 10.98 -7.22 -1.50
N GLU A 100 11.77 -6.33 -2.11
CA GLU A 100 12.23 -5.09 -1.46
C GLU A 100 11.08 -4.08 -1.20
N VAL A 101 9.83 -4.49 -1.33
CA VAL A 101 8.64 -3.71 -0.93
C VAL A 101 8.47 -3.70 0.59
N HIS A 102 9.55 -3.46 1.34
CA HIS A 102 9.49 -3.32 2.79
C HIS A 102 9.39 -1.85 3.21
N PRO A 103 8.16 -1.34 3.42
CA PRO A 103 7.92 -0.10 4.15
C PRO A 103 8.22 -0.21 5.65
N ALA A 104 8.74 -1.34 6.16
CA ALA A 104 9.36 -1.38 7.49
C ALA A 104 10.52 -0.37 7.67
N ARG A 105 10.88 0.36 6.61
CA ARG A 105 11.81 1.49 6.60
C ARG A 105 11.18 2.88 6.60
N PHE A 106 9.86 2.99 6.63
CA PHE A 106 9.16 4.28 6.74
C PHE A 106 8.61 4.55 8.15
N SER A 107 9.28 3.97 9.16
CA SER A 107 9.38 4.60 10.48
C SER A 107 9.97 6.00 10.39
#